data_AF-B6AYZ2-F1
#
_entry.id   AF-B6AYZ2-F1
#
_cell.length_a   1.000
_cell.length_b   1.000
_cell.length_c   1.000
_cell.angle_alpha   90.00
_cell.angle_beta   90.00
_cell.angle_gamma   90.00
#
_symmetry.space_group_name_H-M   'P 1'
#
loop_
_entity.id
_entity.type
_entity.pdbx_description
1 polymer ?
#
loop_
_entity_poly.entity_id
_entity_poly.type
_entity_poly.pdbx_seq_one_letter_code
_entity_poly.pdbx_strand_id
1 'polypeptide(L)' 'MNDFRADLSEIVTVFISPFHSARGPIVKVGPAPDEATICVGTSLVHGKCLTLIKGMSL' A
#
# COMPACT_ATOMS: atom_id res chain seq x y z
N MET A 1 8.23 -7.49 -17.88
CA MET A 1 8.04 -8.15 -16.58
C MET A 1 7.71 -7.07 -15.57
N ASN A 2 6.43 -6.92 -15.21
CA ASN A 2 6.01 -6.00 -14.15
C ASN A 2 5.61 -6.85 -12.93
N ASP A 3 6.63 -7.41 -12.28
CA ASP A 3 6.46 -8.22 -11.07
C ASP A 3 6.37 -7.31 -9.85
N PHE A 4 5.35 -6.45 -9.85
CA PHE A 4 4.97 -5.64 -8.70
C PHE A 4 4.19 -6.50 -7.69
N ARG A 5 4.86 -7.53 -7.16
CA ARG A 5 4.34 -8.37 -6.07
C ARG A 5 4.87 -7.81 -4.76
N ALA A 6 4.12 -6.89 -4.17
CA ALA A 6 4.29 -6.54 -2.77
C ALA A 6 3.80 -7.71 -1.91
N ASP A 7 4.51 -8.03 -0.83
CA ASP A 7 4.05 -9.06 0.10
C ASP A 7 2.81 -8.53 0.82
N LEU A 8 1.75 -9.32 0.93
CA LEU A 8 0.52 -8.93 1.63
C LEU A 8 0.75 -8.73 3.15
N SER A 9 1.92 -9.09 3.66
CA SER A 9 2.34 -8.77 5.03
C SER A 9 3.04 -7.42 5.16
N GLU A 10 3.37 -6.74 4.07
CA GLU A 10 4.12 -5.47 4.09
C GLU A 10 3.25 -4.32 4.59
N ILE A 11 3.77 -3.53 5.53
CA ILE A 11 3.10 -2.34 6.04
C ILE A 11 3.48 -1.15 5.18
N VAL A 12 2.51 -0.56 4.49
CA VAL A 12 2.70 0.60 3.62
C VAL A 12 1.84 1.78 4.05
N THR A 13 2.22 2.97 3.59
CA THR A 13 1.43 4.19 3.73
C THR A 13 0.79 4.53 2.38
N VAL A 14 -0.53 4.70 2.38
CA VAL A 14 -1.31 5.12 1.20
C VAL A 14 -1.87 6.52 1.42
N PHE A 15 -1.94 7.32 0.36
CA PHE A 15 -2.71 8.56 0.33
C PHE A 15 -4.11 8.31 -0.21
N ILE A 16 -5.10 8.72 0.58
CA ILE A 16 -6.51 8.73 0.21
C ILE A 16 -6.87 10.08 -0.43
N SER A 17 -6.28 11.15 0.08
CA SER A 17 -6.38 12.51 -0.44
C SER A 17 -5.07 13.27 -0.17
N PRO A 18 -4.87 14.48 -0.73
CA PRO A 18 -3.66 15.28 -0.48
C PRO A 18 -3.39 15.59 1.00
N PHE A 19 -4.41 15.50 1.86
CA PHE A 19 -4.32 15.80 3.28
C PHE A 19 -4.55 14.58 4.18
N HIS A 20 -4.93 13.43 3.60
CA HIS A 20 -5.22 12.21 4.35
C HIS A 20 -4.35 11.06 3.85
N SER A 21 -3.53 10.55 4.76
CA SER A 21 -2.78 9.31 4.59
C SER A 21 -3.20 8.29 5.64
N ALA A 22 -3.01 7.02 5.31
CA ALA A 22 -3.25 5.91 6.21
C ALA A 22 -2.14 4.88 6.08
N ARG A 23 -1.82 4.18 7.17
CA ARG A 23 -0.73 3.19 7.21
C ARG A 23 -1.24 1.86 7.76
N GLY A 24 -0.85 0.76 7.12
CA GLY A 24 -1.31 -0.57 7.50
C GLY A 24 -0.80 -1.67 6.57
N PRO A 25 -1.05 -2.96 6.91
CA PRO A 25 -0.67 -4.09 6.08
C PRO A 25 -1.44 -4.10 4.75
N ILE A 26 -0.77 -4.44 3.66
CA ILE A 26 -1.38 -4.58 2.33
C ILE A 26 -2.33 -5.78 2.32
N VAL A 27 -3.62 -5.56 2.11
CA VAL A 27 -4.56 -6.66 1.84
C VAL A 27 -4.73 -6.93 0.36
N LYS A 28 -4.47 -5.94 -0.51
CA LYS A 28 -4.64 -6.09 -1.95
C LYS A 28 -3.81 -5.04 -2.70
N VAL A 29 -3.09 -5.47 -3.75
CA VAL A 29 -2.49 -4.55 -4.71
C VAL A 29 -3.56 -4.02 -5.66
N GLY A 30 -3.55 -2.72 -5.93
CA GLY A 30 -4.49 -2.04 -6.80
C GLY A 30 -4.29 -2.39 -8.29
N PRO A 31 -5.22 -1.95 -9.15
CA PRO A 31 -5.09 -2.15 -10.60
C PRO A 31 -3.92 -1.36 -11.19
N ALA A 32 -3.57 -0.21 -10.60
CA ALA A 32 -2.36 0.53 -10.93
C ALA A 32 -1.17 0.08 -10.05
N PRO A 33 0.07 0.11 -10.58
CA PRO A 33 1.27 -0.34 -9.84
C PRO A 33 1.59 0.50 -8.60
N ASP A 34 1.05 1.71 -8.50
CA ASP A 34 1.19 2.61 -7.36
C ASP A 34 -0.03 2.59 -6.44
N GLU A 35 -1.01 1.71 -6.64
CA GLU A 35 -2.21 1.64 -5.81
C GLU A 35 -2.18 0.41 -4.90
N ALA A 36 -2.63 0.57 -3.66
CA ALA A 36 -2.83 -0.55 -2.76
C ALA A 36 -4.04 -0.31 -1.85
N THR A 37 -4.57 -1.41 -1.33
CA THR A 37 -5.55 -1.42 -0.26
C THR A 37 -4.88 -1.96 0.99
N ILE A 38 -5.00 -1.22 2.09
CA ILE A 38 -4.44 -1.58 3.39
C ILE A 38 -5.55 -1.76 4.43
N CYS A 39 -5.26 -2.51 5.49
CA CYS A 39 -6.14 -2.61 6.66
C CYS A 39 -5.74 -1.58 7.72
N VAL A 40 -6.70 -0.82 8.26
CA VAL A 40 -6.48 0.17 9.31
C VAL A 40 -7.56 -0.02 10.38
N GLY A 41 -7.20 -0.70 11.47
CA GLY A 41 -8.17 -1.12 12.48
C GLY A 41 -9.18 -2.10 11.87
N THR A 42 -10.45 -1.70 11.79
CA THR A 42 -11.54 -2.49 11.19
C THR A 42 -11.90 -2.05 9.76
N SER A 43 -11.19 -1.05 9.22
CA SER A 43 -11.51 -0.44 7.94
C SER A 43 -10.50 -0.83 6.86
N LEU A 44 -10.97 -0.98 5.62
CA LEU A 44 -10.12 -1.12 4.45
C LEU A 44 -9.97 0.23 3.76
N VAL A 45 -8.74 0.59 3.44
CA VAL A 45 -8.41 1.90 2.86
C VAL A 45 -7.64 1.69 1.56
N HIS A 46 -8.17 2.23 0.46
CA HIS A 46 -7.53 2.20 -0.85
C HIS A 46 -6.92 3.56 -1.17
N GLY A 47 -5.72 3.56 -1.76
CA GLY A 47 -5.06 4.80 -2.17
C GLY A 47 -3.75 4.59 -2.90
N LYS A 48 -3.10 5.70 -3.25
CA LYS A 48 -1.78 5.70 -3.89
C LYS A 48 -0.67 5.52 -2.85
N CYS A 49 0.22 4.58 -3.10
CA CYS A 49 1.41 4.33 -2.33
C CYS A 49 2.47 5.36 -2.70
N LEU A 50 2.89 6.18 -1.74
CA LEU A 50 4.05 7.07 -1.91
C LEU A 50 5.32 6.31 -2.31
N THR A 51 5.42 5.09 -1.80
CA THR A 51 6.68 4.40 -1.64
C THR A 51 6.35 2.92 -1.41
N LEU A 52 5.96 2.21 -2.47
CA LEU A 52 6.26 0.78 -2.54
C LEU A 52 7.77 0.63 -2.83
N ILE A 53 8.62 1.30 -2.04
CA ILE A 53 10.00 0.86 -1.94
C ILE A 53 9.85 -0.41 -1.14
N LYS A 54 9.79 -1.54 -1.88
CA LYS A 54 10.13 -2.87 -1.38
C LYS A 54 11.07 -2.63 -0.23
N GLY A 55 10.67 -3.01 0.99
CA GLY A 55 11.60 -3.01 2.11
C GLY A 55 12.91 -3.59 1.60
N MET A 56 13.88 -2.73 1.33
CA MET A 56 15.24 -3.15 1.12
C MET A 56 15.58 -3.65 2.51
N SER A 57 15.51 -4.97 2.67
CA SER A 57 16.24 -5.63 3.74
C SER A 57 17.60 -4.96 3.79
N LEU A 58 17.87 -4.32 4.93
CA LEU A 58 19.20 -3.85 5.29
C LEU A 58 20.22 -4.98 5.11
#